data_AF-A0A0S8KNN7-F1
#
_entry.id   AF-A0A0S8KNN7-F1
#
_cell.length_a   1.000
_cell.length_b   1.000
_cell.length_c   1.000
_cell.angle_alpha   90.00
_cell.angle_beta   90.00
_cell.angle_gamma   90.00
#
_symmetry.space_group_name_H-M   'P 1'
#
loop_
_entity.id
_entity.type
_entity.pdbx_description
1 polymer ?
#
loop_
_entity_poly.entity_id
_entity_poly.type
_entity_poly.pdbx_seq_one_letter_code
_entity_poly.pdbx_strand_id
1 'polypeptide(L)'
;MISRTDGRLHLDLTEAGKTVLRGTGFVALAALIVPAFGVLSVLVSVLLMALLAGFVLRPKIQVSGDLPDRVIVGQTTRLRYVLKNVARLPAYNLCVRFGALPEVIEQVEAGHVVWRLGPGETTEVTVAIRPKRRGHYQIKQPICQSSFPFNLFRFGVWRDAEQTLIVLPAFSLLRIPLRHRSRHIHAGGASLAGRMGVSPEYAGNRPFQPGDSPRRIDARAWARLSVPATKEYHDDFDNYTALVLDTGVPEALSQSGSNQIKELEAAVSLCASVAFSINHECLIDLLLAGPDLHQFTARPRTVRLDKIHEILAGVESAGGYSLQPIAPILGNRFYEISEVVFILLSWDKAYRQLLELADRAGCHSTVLLIGEPGEMHGDQDHVNRTSNIQFLSPDEILTGRIKRL
;
A
#
# COMPACT_ATOMS: atom_id res chain seq x y z
N MET A 1 29.04 13.98 17.22
CA MET A 1 28.59 15.06 16.30
C MET A 1 27.14 15.38 16.62
N ILE A 2 26.88 16.51 17.31
CA ILE A 2 25.52 16.97 17.61
C ILE A 2 25.04 17.70 16.35
N SER A 3 24.20 17.06 15.53
CA SER A 3 23.64 17.73 14.36
C SER A 3 22.80 18.92 14.85
N ARG A 4 23.09 20.10 14.32
CA ARG A 4 22.25 21.28 14.52
C ARG A 4 20.84 20.92 14.06
N THR A 5 19.90 20.93 14.99
CA THR A 5 18.47 20.75 14.73
C THR A 5 17.96 22.03 14.08
N ASP A 6 18.13 22.17 12.78
CA ASP A 6 17.46 23.20 11.98
C ASP A 6 16.00 22.80 11.79
N GLY A 7 15.24 22.92 12.88
CA GLY A 7 13.81 22.77 12.86
C GLY A 7 13.14 24.13 12.71
N ARG A 8 12.26 24.28 11.73
CA ARG A 8 11.48 25.51 11.55
C ARG A 8 10.42 25.60 12.66
N LEU A 9 10.32 26.77 13.28
CA LEU A 9 9.27 27.04 14.26
C LEU A 9 7.92 27.01 13.53
N HIS A 10 6.96 26.26 14.07
CA HIS A 10 5.60 26.26 13.60
C HIS A 10 4.69 26.78 14.70
N LEU A 11 3.96 27.84 14.37
CA LEU A 11 2.97 28.48 15.21
C LEU A 11 1.62 28.39 14.50
N ASP A 12 0.64 27.81 15.18
CA ASP A 12 -0.73 27.72 14.70
C ASP A 12 -1.71 28.14 15.80
N LEU A 13 -2.92 28.56 15.44
CA LEU A 13 -3.98 28.91 16.37
C LEU A 13 -4.88 27.70 16.62
N THR A 14 -5.16 27.40 17.88
CA THR A 14 -6.20 26.41 18.22
C THR A 14 -7.59 26.97 17.86
N GLU A 15 -8.62 26.12 17.85
CA GLU A 15 -10.00 26.59 17.68
C GLU A 15 -10.42 27.57 18.79
N ALA A 16 -9.95 27.35 20.03
CA ALA A 16 -10.14 28.29 21.13
C ALA A 16 -9.42 29.63 20.86
N GLY A 17 -8.17 29.59 20.39
CA GLY A 17 -7.41 30.77 20.01
C GLY A 17 -8.08 31.56 18.88
N LYS A 18 -8.57 30.88 17.83
CA LYS A 18 -9.34 31.50 16.74
C LYS A 18 -10.61 32.17 17.27
N THR A 19 -11.30 31.53 18.20
CA THR A 19 -12.54 32.06 18.81
C THR A 19 -12.25 33.30 19.65
N VAL A 20 -11.21 33.26 20.51
CA VAL A 20 -10.79 34.40 21.32
C VAL A 20 -10.31 35.55 20.42
N LEU A 21 -9.59 35.27 19.34
CA LEU A 21 -9.13 36.29 18.39
C LEU A 21 -10.31 36.98 17.70
N ARG A 22 -11.30 36.21 17.22
CA ARG A 22 -12.54 36.75 16.62
C ARG A 22 -13.33 37.58 17.63
N GLY A 23 -13.48 37.08 18.86
CA GLY A 23 -14.14 37.80 19.95
C GLY A 23 -13.42 39.10 20.31
N THR A 24 -12.08 39.09 20.34
CA THR A 24 -11.27 40.29 20.60
C THR A 24 -11.46 41.32 19.48
N GLY A 25 -11.52 40.88 18.22
CA GLY A 25 -11.84 41.76 17.09
C GLY A 25 -13.24 42.37 17.17
N PHE A 26 -14.23 41.59 17.59
CA PHE A 26 -15.60 42.11 17.83
C PHE A 26 -15.61 43.16 18.94
N VAL A 27 -14.95 42.88 20.08
CA VAL A 27 -14.84 43.85 21.19
C VAL A 27 -14.08 45.10 20.75
N ALA A 28 -13.04 44.97 19.92
CA ALA A 28 -12.32 46.11 19.38
C ALA A 28 -13.22 47.02 18.52
N LEU A 29 -14.10 46.42 17.72
CA LEU A 29 -15.08 47.18 16.92
C LEU A 29 -16.14 47.82 17.82
N ALA A 30 -16.68 47.10 18.79
CA ALA A 30 -17.65 47.62 19.76
C ALA A 30 -17.06 48.76 20.60
N ALA A 31 -15.76 48.70 20.90
CA ALA A 31 -15.03 49.74 21.65
C ALA A 31 -15.01 51.11 20.93
N LEU A 32 -15.27 51.15 19.62
CA LEU A 32 -15.39 52.40 18.85
C LEU A 32 -16.71 53.13 19.11
N ILE A 33 -17.76 52.41 19.54
CA ILE A 33 -19.11 52.95 19.77
C ILE A 33 -19.35 53.13 21.28
N VAL A 34 -18.99 52.11 22.06
CA VAL A 34 -19.11 52.09 23.51
C VAL A 34 -17.70 52.04 24.09
N PRO A 35 -17.31 52.91 25.04
CA PRO A 35 -15.94 52.96 25.56
C PRO A 35 -15.59 51.72 26.42
N ALA A 36 -15.39 50.58 25.77
CA ALA A 36 -15.07 49.27 26.34
C ALA A 36 -13.56 48.96 26.31
N PHE A 37 -12.71 49.99 26.29
CA PHE A 37 -11.26 49.85 26.16
C PHE A 37 -10.61 48.99 27.25
N GLY A 38 -11.19 48.94 28.46
CA GLY A 38 -10.72 48.08 29.54
C GLY A 38 -10.87 46.59 29.25
N VAL A 39 -11.96 46.18 28.61
CA VAL A 39 -12.16 44.77 28.23
C VAL A 39 -11.21 44.39 27.10
N LEU A 40 -11.02 45.29 26.12
CA LEU A 40 -10.09 45.10 25.03
C LEU A 40 -8.64 44.94 25.53
N SER A 41 -8.18 45.80 26.44
CA SER A 41 -6.82 45.75 26.96
C SER A 41 -6.55 44.45 27.73
N VAL A 42 -7.53 43.95 28.50
CA VAL A 42 -7.43 42.65 29.19
C VAL A 42 -7.32 41.50 28.19
N LEU A 43 -8.18 41.46 27.16
CA LEU A 43 -8.15 40.41 26.14
C LEU A 43 -6.81 40.38 25.38
N VAL A 44 -6.32 41.56 24.96
CA VAL A 44 -5.03 41.69 24.29
C VAL A 44 -3.88 41.28 25.21
N SER A 45 -3.93 41.66 26.50
CA SER A 45 -2.91 41.28 27.48
C SER A 45 -2.86 39.76 27.69
N VAL A 46 -4.01 39.09 27.77
CA VAL A 46 -4.09 37.63 27.87
C VAL A 46 -3.51 36.96 26.63
N LEU A 47 -3.82 37.45 25.42
CA LEU A 47 -3.26 36.92 24.17
C LEU A 47 -1.74 37.09 24.10
N LEU A 48 -1.22 38.27 24.45
CA LEU A 48 0.22 38.54 24.48
C LEU A 48 0.93 37.68 25.51
N MET A 49 0.36 37.53 26.71
CA MET A 49 0.93 36.68 27.75
C MET A 49 0.90 35.21 27.33
N ALA A 50 -0.17 34.75 26.67
CA ALA A 50 -0.23 33.40 26.15
C ALA A 50 0.84 33.14 25.07
N LEU A 51 1.06 34.11 24.18
CA LEU A 51 2.09 34.03 23.14
C LEU A 51 3.50 34.01 23.76
N LEU A 52 3.79 34.92 24.69
CA LEU A 52 5.07 34.99 25.41
C LEU A 52 5.35 33.72 26.21
N ALA A 53 4.38 33.25 27.00
CA ALA A 53 4.51 32.03 27.79
C ALA A 53 4.77 30.82 26.89
N GLY A 54 3.99 30.66 25.81
CA GLY A 54 4.16 29.56 24.87
C GLY A 54 5.49 29.62 24.10
N PHE A 55 5.99 30.83 23.79
CA PHE A 55 7.31 30.99 23.18
C PHE A 55 8.46 30.61 24.12
N VAL A 56 8.36 30.97 25.40
CA VAL A 56 9.37 30.61 26.43
C VAL A 56 9.33 29.11 26.73
N LEU A 57 8.13 28.54 26.86
CA LEU A 57 7.89 27.13 27.16
C LEU A 57 7.81 26.25 25.90
N ARG A 58 8.32 26.75 24.77
CA ARG A 58 8.24 26.05 23.49
C ARG A 58 8.86 24.65 23.57
N PRO A 59 8.16 23.61 23.07
CA PRO A 59 8.67 22.26 23.11
C PRO A 59 9.83 22.09 22.13
N LYS A 60 10.98 21.60 22.60
CA LYS A 60 12.04 21.07 21.73
C LYS A 60 12.09 19.55 21.89
N ILE A 61 11.20 18.88 21.17
CA ILE A 61 11.06 17.44 21.20
C ILE A 61 11.70 16.85 19.95
N GLN A 62 12.59 15.88 20.16
CA GLN A 62 13.06 15.01 19.09
C GLN A 62 12.07 13.87 18.95
N VAL A 63 11.42 13.78 17.79
CA VAL A 63 10.59 12.64 17.40
C VAL A 63 11.49 11.65 16.68
N SER A 64 11.40 10.37 17.04
CA SER A 64 12.13 9.29 16.38
C SER A 64 11.18 8.13 16.19
N GLY A 65 11.11 7.62 14.98
CA GLY A 65 10.21 6.54 14.59
C GLY A 65 10.21 6.46 13.08
N ASP A 66 10.00 5.24 12.59
CA ASP A 66 10.00 4.96 11.17
C ASP A 66 8.58 4.67 10.72
N LEU A 67 8.22 5.25 9.59
CA LEU A 67 7.04 4.86 8.86
C LEU A 67 7.26 3.44 8.31
N PRO A 68 6.27 2.54 8.39
CA PRO A 68 6.35 1.26 7.68
C PRO A 68 6.49 1.53 6.18
N ASP A 69 7.29 0.72 5.50
CA ASP A 69 7.48 0.83 4.05
C ASP A 69 6.15 0.63 3.30
N ARG A 70 5.26 -0.19 3.87
CA ARG A 70 4.02 -0.66 3.23
C ARG A 70 2.85 -0.68 4.19
N VAL A 71 1.69 -0.23 3.71
CA VAL A 71 0.40 -0.32 4.40
C VAL A 71 -0.69 -0.72 3.40
N ILE A 72 -1.82 -1.23 3.87
CA ILE A 72 -2.92 -1.68 3.00
C ILE A 72 -4.03 -0.63 3.01
N VAL A 73 -4.65 -0.37 1.85
CA VAL A 73 -5.82 0.51 1.73
C VAL A 73 -6.91 0.10 2.72
N GLY A 74 -7.50 1.09 3.39
CA GLY A 74 -8.64 0.90 4.28
C GLY A 74 -8.29 0.32 5.66
N GLN A 75 -7.07 -0.17 5.87
CA GLN A 75 -6.62 -0.69 7.16
C GLN A 75 -6.01 0.42 8.03
N THR A 76 -6.42 0.47 9.30
CA THR A 76 -5.85 1.40 10.27
C THR A 76 -4.51 0.89 10.76
N THR A 77 -3.43 1.60 10.42
CA THR A 77 -2.07 1.24 10.83
C THR A 77 -1.63 2.10 12.01
N ARG A 78 -1.17 1.45 13.08
CA ARG A 78 -0.65 2.10 14.28
C ARG A 78 0.86 2.29 14.16
N LEU A 79 1.29 3.54 14.14
CA LEU A 79 2.67 3.98 14.05
C LEU A 79 3.20 4.31 15.45
N ARG A 80 4.36 3.78 15.80
CA ARG A 80 4.99 4.00 17.11
C ARG A 80 6.12 5.01 16.97
N TYR A 81 6.03 6.08 17.74
CA TYR A 81 7.02 7.15 17.78
C TYR A 81 7.54 7.35 19.20
N VAL A 82 8.85 7.49 19.32
CA VAL A 82 9.52 7.85 20.56
C VAL A 82 9.72 9.37 20.57
N LEU A 83 9.22 10.01 21.61
CA LEU A 83 9.39 11.43 21.89
C LEU A 83 10.49 11.58 22.92
N LYS A 84 11.52 12.38 22.63
CA LYS A 84 12.58 12.74 23.56
C LYS A 84 12.61 14.24 23.78
N ASN A 85 12.48 14.68 25.03
CA ASN A 85 12.65 16.09 25.35
C ASN A 85 14.14 16.46 25.38
N VAL A 86 14.59 17.24 24.41
CA VAL A 86 15.98 17.73 24.33
C VAL A 86 16.13 19.15 24.92
N ALA A 87 15.03 19.76 25.40
CA ALA A 87 15.08 21.03 26.10
C ALA A 87 15.58 20.87 27.54
N ARG A 88 16.02 21.99 28.13
CA ARG A 88 16.29 22.10 29.57
C ARG A 88 15.02 22.30 30.41
N LEU A 89 13.90 22.59 29.77
CA LEU A 89 12.61 22.85 30.40
C LEU A 89 11.67 21.65 30.20
N PRO A 90 10.76 21.39 31.14
CA PRO A 90 9.70 20.42 30.95
C PRO A 90 8.75 20.88 29.83
N ALA A 91 8.31 19.95 29.01
CA ALA A 91 7.29 20.18 28.01
C ALA A 91 5.94 19.68 28.52
N TYR A 92 4.87 20.41 28.22
CA TYR A 92 3.52 20.11 28.70
C TYR A 92 2.54 20.01 27.55
N ASN A 93 1.48 19.23 27.75
CA ASN A 93 0.36 19.08 26.82
C ASN A 93 0.81 18.88 25.36
N LEU A 94 1.65 17.87 25.16
CA LEU A 94 2.21 17.52 23.86
C LEU A 94 1.22 16.65 23.08
N CYS A 95 1.00 16.96 21.81
CA CYS A 95 0.24 16.16 20.88
C CYS A 95 1.07 15.91 19.62
N VAL A 96 1.04 14.67 19.12
CA VAL A 96 1.73 14.28 17.89
C VAL A 96 0.72 14.26 16.74
N ARG A 97 1.00 15.02 15.69
CA ARG A 97 0.14 15.16 14.52
C ARG A 97 0.95 15.26 13.25
N PHE A 98 0.41 14.73 12.17
CA PHE A 98 0.99 15.00 10.85
C PHE A 98 0.47 16.36 10.35
N GLY A 99 1.39 17.27 10.01
CA GLY A 99 1.04 18.62 9.56
C GLY A 99 0.64 18.69 8.10
N ALA A 100 1.11 17.76 7.28
CA ALA A 100 0.84 17.68 5.85
C ALA A 100 0.70 16.20 5.44
N LEU A 101 -0.49 15.62 5.68
CA LEU A 101 -0.87 14.35 5.06
C LEU A 101 -1.55 14.64 3.72
N PRO A 102 -1.33 13.82 2.69
CA PRO A 102 -2.19 13.81 1.51
C PRO A 102 -3.66 13.61 1.95
N GLU A 103 -4.62 14.26 1.30
CA GLU A 103 -6.06 14.15 1.65
C GLU A 103 -6.59 12.69 1.64
N VAL A 104 -5.89 11.84 0.89
CA VAL A 104 -6.14 10.42 0.79
C VAL A 104 -5.87 9.67 2.11
N ILE A 105 -5.00 10.17 2.97
CA ILE A 105 -4.57 9.50 4.20
C ILE A 105 -5.14 10.27 5.38
N GLU A 106 -6.06 9.65 6.11
CA GLU A 106 -6.63 10.25 7.31
C GLU A 106 -5.89 9.80 8.57
N GLN A 107 -5.71 10.72 9.51
CA GLN A 107 -5.31 10.37 10.87
C GLN A 107 -6.59 10.08 11.67
N VAL A 108 -6.82 8.82 12.00
CA VAL A 108 -8.09 8.35 12.61
C VAL A 108 -8.22 8.78 14.08
N GLU A 109 -7.09 8.87 14.79
CA GLU A 109 -7.07 9.24 16.21
C GLU A 109 -6.31 10.55 16.41
N ALA A 110 -6.91 11.50 17.13
CA ALA A 110 -6.19 12.65 17.67
C ALA A 110 -5.09 12.09 18.59
N GLY A 111 -3.84 12.16 18.14
CA GLY A 111 -2.72 11.43 18.76
C GLY A 111 -2.66 11.59 20.28
N HIS A 112 -2.16 10.55 20.96
CA HIS A 112 -2.07 10.50 22.42
C HIS A 112 -1.46 11.80 22.98
N VAL A 113 -2.14 12.37 23.98
CA VAL A 113 -1.70 13.61 24.63
C VAL A 113 -0.77 13.26 25.78
N VAL A 114 0.48 13.71 25.69
CA VAL A 114 1.46 13.57 26.78
C VAL A 114 1.39 14.83 27.64
N TRP A 115 0.85 14.68 28.85
CA TRP A 115 0.61 15.80 29.76
C TRP A 115 1.88 16.52 30.21
N ARG A 116 2.93 15.77 30.48
CA ARG A 116 4.23 16.29 30.93
C ARG A 116 5.33 15.37 30.43
N LEU A 117 6.41 15.97 29.93
CA LEU A 117 7.64 15.29 29.59
C LEU A 117 8.81 16.10 30.14
N GLY A 118 9.49 15.56 31.16
CA GLY A 118 10.62 16.20 31.82
C GLY A 118 11.84 16.38 30.90
N PRO A 119 12.81 17.22 31.27
CA PRO A 119 14.05 17.37 30.52
C PRO A 119 14.80 16.04 30.38
N GLY A 120 15.16 15.65 29.17
CA GLY A 120 15.86 14.38 28.88
C GLY A 120 14.98 13.13 28.90
N GLU A 121 13.72 13.25 29.33
CA GLU A 121 12.78 12.13 29.40
C GLU A 121 12.34 11.66 28.01
N THR A 122 12.07 10.37 27.90
CA THR A 122 11.57 9.72 26.69
C THR A 122 10.24 9.04 26.94
N THR A 123 9.30 9.18 26.01
CA THR A 123 8.02 8.47 26.07
C THR A 123 7.63 7.94 24.69
N GLU A 124 6.86 6.87 24.65
CA GLU A 124 6.36 6.28 23.42
C GLU A 124 4.91 6.72 23.17
N VAL A 125 4.63 7.15 21.95
CA VAL A 125 3.31 7.58 21.51
C VAL A 125 2.93 6.79 20.27
N THR A 126 1.68 6.31 20.24
CA THR A 126 1.10 5.66 19.08
C THR A 126 0.20 6.63 18.32
N VAL A 127 0.33 6.66 17.00
CA VAL A 127 -0.51 7.45 16.08
C VAL A 127 -1.12 6.51 15.06
N ALA A 128 -2.43 6.62 14.81
CA ALA A 128 -3.12 5.79 13.84
C ALA A 128 -3.39 6.54 12.53
N ILE A 129 -2.98 5.96 11.41
CA ILE A 129 -3.29 6.44 10.05
C ILE A 129 -4.15 5.42 9.30
N ARG A 130 -4.99 5.91 8.39
CA ARG A 130 -5.80 5.08 7.50
C ARG A 130 -5.75 5.64 6.08
N PRO A 131 -5.09 4.96 5.13
CA PRO A 131 -5.11 5.38 3.74
C PRO A 131 -6.42 4.97 3.06
N LYS A 132 -7.01 5.87 2.27
CA LYS A 132 -8.27 5.64 1.53
C LYS A 132 -8.05 5.16 0.10
N ARG A 133 -6.90 5.45 -0.50
CA ARG A 133 -6.54 5.08 -1.87
C ARG A 133 -5.11 4.55 -1.90
N ARG A 134 -4.88 3.58 -2.79
CA ARG A 134 -3.55 3.01 -3.06
C ARG A 134 -2.66 4.01 -3.78
N GLY A 135 -1.36 3.83 -3.69
CA GLY A 135 -0.40 4.69 -4.35
C GLY A 135 0.91 4.82 -3.60
N HIS A 136 1.82 5.58 -4.20
CA HIS A 136 3.06 6.00 -3.57
C HIS A 136 2.91 7.41 -3.03
N TYR A 137 3.07 7.57 -1.72
CA TYR A 137 2.91 8.86 -1.06
C TYR A 137 4.19 9.27 -0.34
N GLN A 138 4.58 10.53 -0.50
CA GLN A 138 5.63 11.12 0.32
C GLN A 138 5.00 11.75 1.56
N ILE A 139 5.43 11.28 2.73
CA ILE A 139 4.88 11.70 4.02
C ILE A 139 6.01 12.29 4.85
N LYS A 140 5.77 13.50 5.35
CA LYS A 140 6.67 14.14 6.31
C LYS A 140 6.53 13.52 7.69
N GLN A 141 7.62 13.48 8.44
CA GLN A 141 7.57 13.05 9.84
C GLN A 141 6.52 13.85 10.63
N PRO A 142 5.86 13.22 11.61
CA PRO A 142 4.86 13.91 12.42
C PRO A 142 5.51 14.97 13.29
N ILE A 143 4.77 16.05 13.53
CA ILE A 143 5.18 17.16 14.37
C ILE A 143 4.64 16.96 15.76
N CYS A 144 5.50 17.17 16.76
CA CYS A 144 5.08 17.27 18.15
C CYS A 144 4.79 18.73 18.47
N GLN A 145 3.54 19.03 18.83
CA GLN A 145 3.05 20.38 19.14
C GLN A 145 2.60 20.45 20.60
N SER A 146 2.83 21.58 21.27
CA SER A 146 2.28 21.90 22.58
C SER A 146 1.24 23.00 22.46
N SER A 147 0.11 22.85 23.15
CA SER A 147 -0.86 23.94 23.34
C SER A 147 -0.83 24.56 24.74
N PHE A 148 0.17 24.21 25.55
CA PHE A 148 0.36 24.81 26.88
C PHE A 148 0.82 26.27 26.76
N PRO A 149 0.42 27.19 27.67
CA PRO A 149 -0.45 26.98 28.85
C PRO A 149 -1.95 27.14 28.62
N PHE A 150 -2.38 28.10 27.80
CA PHE A 150 -3.78 28.51 27.72
C PHE A 150 -4.60 27.84 26.62
N ASN A 151 -4.02 26.89 25.88
CA ASN A 151 -4.64 26.24 24.72
C ASN A 151 -5.12 27.24 23.65
N LEU A 152 -4.45 28.39 23.50
CA LEU A 152 -4.75 29.42 22.49
C LEU A 152 -3.86 29.29 21.24
N PHE A 153 -2.60 28.93 21.43
CA PHE A 153 -1.61 28.75 20.38
C PHE A 153 -1.04 27.34 20.42
N ARG A 154 -0.61 26.84 19.27
CA ARG A 154 0.14 25.59 19.13
C ARG A 154 1.57 25.92 18.74
N PHE A 155 2.52 25.46 19.53
CA PHE A 155 3.95 25.62 19.27
C PHE A 155 4.55 24.25 18.94
N GLY A 156 5.23 24.15 17.81
CA GLY A 156 5.94 22.94 17.41
C GLY A 156 7.20 23.25 16.61
N VAL A 157 7.99 22.21 16.37
CA VAL A 157 9.19 22.27 15.55
C VAL A 157 9.04 21.29 14.40
N TRP A 158 9.11 21.79 13.18
CA TRP A 158 9.07 20.98 11.96
C TRP A 158 10.44 20.41 11.62
N ARG A 159 10.43 19.25 10.97
CA ARG A 159 11.60 18.69 10.29
C ARG A 159 11.20 18.32 8.88
N ASP A 160 12.04 18.67 7.90
CA ASP A 160 11.80 18.38 6.49
C ASP A 160 12.27 16.97 6.09
N ALA A 161 12.15 16.00 6.99
CA ALA A 161 12.41 14.60 6.67
C ALA A 161 11.17 13.98 6.03
N GLU A 162 11.28 13.59 4.77
CA GLU A 162 10.25 12.90 4.01
C GLU A 162 10.58 11.40 3.93
N GLN A 163 9.54 10.59 4.08
CA GLN A 163 9.59 9.14 3.95
C GLN A 163 8.55 8.71 2.91
N THR A 164 8.86 7.68 2.13
CA THR A 164 7.93 7.12 1.15
C THR A 164 7.07 6.05 1.80
N LEU A 165 5.75 6.21 1.68
CA LEU A 165 4.76 5.20 2.05
C LEU A 165 4.18 4.56 0.80
N ILE A 166 4.28 3.24 0.70
CA ILE A 166 3.59 2.48 -0.34
C ILE A 166 2.27 2.00 0.24
N VAL A 167 1.15 2.48 -0.31
CA VAL A 167 -0.18 2.00 0.04
C VAL A 167 -0.59 0.92 -0.95
N LEU A 168 -0.53 -0.34 -0.52
CA LEU A 168 -0.90 -1.53 -1.28
C LEU A 168 -2.42 -1.64 -1.46
N PRO A 169 -2.90 -2.20 -2.58
CA PRO A 169 -4.32 -2.51 -2.73
C PRO A 169 -4.80 -3.46 -1.63
N ALA A 170 -6.08 -3.33 -1.27
CA ALA A 170 -6.73 -4.35 -0.45
C ALA A 170 -6.78 -5.67 -1.23
N PHE A 171 -6.62 -6.79 -0.53
CA PHE A 171 -6.74 -8.11 -1.13
C PHE A 171 -7.36 -9.10 -0.14
N SER A 172 -8.01 -10.13 -0.68
CA SER A 172 -8.62 -11.22 0.08
C SER A 172 -8.03 -12.56 -0.36
N LEU A 173 -8.15 -13.56 0.52
CA LEU A 173 -7.80 -14.93 0.16
C LEU A 173 -8.94 -15.53 -0.70
N LEU A 174 -8.59 -16.00 -1.89
CA LEU A 174 -9.47 -16.62 -2.86
C LEU A 174 -9.11 -18.08 -3.05
N ARG A 175 -10.12 -18.92 -3.33
CA ARG A 175 -9.88 -20.27 -3.85
C ARG A 175 -10.03 -20.24 -5.36
N ILE A 176 -8.93 -20.50 -6.06
CA ILE A 176 -8.88 -20.49 -7.52
C ILE A 176 -8.48 -21.89 -7.95
N PRO A 177 -9.32 -22.63 -8.68
CA PRO A 177 -8.97 -23.96 -9.16
C PRO A 177 -7.96 -23.82 -10.30
N LEU A 178 -6.68 -23.81 -9.98
CA LEU A 178 -5.61 -23.81 -10.97
C LEU A 178 -5.61 -25.15 -11.71
N ARG A 179 -5.84 -25.10 -13.02
CA ARG A 179 -5.85 -26.29 -13.87
C ARG A 179 -4.46 -26.46 -14.45
N HIS A 180 -3.52 -26.87 -13.61
CA HIS A 180 -2.17 -27.19 -14.03
C HIS A 180 -2.23 -28.31 -15.08
N ARG A 181 -2.08 -27.96 -16.37
CA ARG A 181 -1.68 -28.98 -17.35
C ARG A 181 -0.20 -29.21 -17.12
N SER A 182 0.14 -30.39 -16.63
CA SER A 182 1.49 -30.94 -16.68
C SER A 182 1.88 -31.17 -18.15
N ARG A 183 2.11 -30.11 -18.92
CA ARG A 183 2.84 -30.25 -20.17
C ARG A 183 4.30 -30.28 -19.78
N HIS A 184 4.93 -31.41 -20.09
CA HIS A 184 6.36 -31.63 -19.97
C HIS A 184 7.17 -30.38 -20.36
N ILE A 185 7.76 -29.67 -19.38
CA ILE A 185 8.91 -28.80 -19.65
C ILE A 185 10.13 -29.72 -19.83
N HIS A 186 10.10 -30.60 -20.83
CA HIS A 186 11.25 -31.39 -21.27
C HIS A 186 11.07 -31.72 -22.75
N ALA A 187 11.33 -30.74 -23.62
CA ALA A 187 11.66 -30.97 -25.03
C ALA A 187 12.21 -29.69 -25.69
N GLY A 188 13.51 -29.43 -25.53
CA GLY A 188 14.23 -28.40 -26.29
C GLY A 188 15.34 -27.75 -25.48
N GLY A 189 16.55 -28.33 -25.54
CA GLY A 189 17.73 -27.95 -24.76
C GLY A 189 18.33 -26.58 -25.08
N ALA A 190 17.57 -25.48 -25.00
CA ALA A 190 18.07 -24.13 -25.23
C ALA A 190 17.64 -23.07 -24.20
N SER A 191 16.66 -23.30 -23.31
CA SER A 191 16.24 -22.27 -22.32
C SER A 191 16.67 -22.52 -20.87
N LEU A 192 17.25 -23.69 -20.57
CA LEU A 192 17.82 -23.99 -19.24
C LEU A 192 19.10 -23.19 -18.94
N ALA A 193 19.74 -22.60 -19.96
CA ALA A 193 20.99 -21.86 -19.82
C ALA A 193 20.89 -20.64 -18.88
N GLY A 194 19.73 -19.98 -18.82
CA GLY A 194 19.53 -18.79 -17.98
C GLY A 194 19.01 -19.07 -16.57
N ARG A 195 18.52 -20.28 -16.29
CA ARG A 195 17.82 -20.62 -15.04
C ARG A 195 18.61 -21.56 -14.11
N MET A 196 19.76 -22.07 -14.54
CA MET A 196 20.70 -22.89 -13.75
C MET A 196 21.26 -22.23 -12.47
N GLY A 197 20.88 -20.99 -12.16
CA GLY A 197 21.30 -20.28 -10.94
C GLY A 197 20.27 -20.25 -9.80
N VAL A 198 19.01 -20.64 -10.05
CA VAL A 198 17.98 -20.62 -9.00
C VAL A 198 18.03 -21.95 -8.26
N SER A 199 18.71 -21.95 -7.12
CA SER A 199 18.60 -23.07 -6.17
C SER A 199 17.16 -23.15 -5.70
N PRO A 200 16.58 -24.36 -5.56
CA PRO A 200 15.20 -24.50 -5.14
C PRO A 200 15.01 -23.79 -3.79
N GLU A 201 13.88 -23.10 -3.63
CA GLU A 201 13.65 -22.26 -2.46
C GLU A 201 13.46 -23.13 -1.22
N TYR A 202 14.11 -22.75 -0.13
CA TYR A 202 14.01 -23.46 1.13
C TYR A 202 12.60 -23.29 1.74
N ALA A 203 11.84 -24.37 1.80
CA ALA A 203 10.48 -24.38 2.35
C ALA A 203 10.51 -24.55 3.88
N GLY A 204 11.46 -25.31 4.41
CA GLY A 204 11.55 -25.57 5.84
C GLY A 204 12.34 -26.82 6.20
N ASN A 205 12.14 -27.29 7.43
CA ASN A 205 12.72 -28.53 7.94
C ASN A 205 11.62 -29.56 8.19
N ARG A 206 11.89 -30.82 7.88
CA ARG A 206 11.12 -31.96 8.40
C ARG A 206 12.03 -32.98 9.10
N PRO A 207 11.49 -33.87 9.93
CA PRO A 207 12.24 -35.00 10.46
C PRO A 207 12.84 -35.83 9.31
N PHE A 208 14.10 -36.23 9.47
CA PHE A 208 14.79 -37.11 8.52
C PHE A 208 14.10 -38.47 8.50
N GLN A 209 13.79 -38.96 7.30
CA GLN A 209 13.24 -40.29 7.10
C GLN A 209 14.28 -41.20 6.44
N PRO A 210 14.31 -42.50 6.79
CA PRO A 210 15.15 -43.47 6.10
C PRO A 210 14.85 -43.47 4.59
N GLY A 211 15.84 -43.09 3.77
CA GLY A 211 15.68 -42.90 2.31
C GLY A 211 15.97 -41.47 1.85
N ASP A 212 15.98 -40.49 2.77
CA ASP A 212 16.37 -39.12 2.45
C ASP A 212 17.84 -39.04 2.04
N SER A 213 18.14 -38.16 1.08
CA SER A 213 19.51 -37.90 0.67
C SER A 213 20.31 -37.26 1.80
N PRO A 214 21.49 -37.79 2.17
CA PRO A 214 22.35 -37.18 3.19
C PRO A 214 22.77 -35.74 2.87
N ARG A 215 22.76 -35.34 1.59
CA ARG A 215 23.08 -33.98 1.14
C ARG A 215 22.05 -32.94 1.56
N ARG A 216 20.81 -33.37 1.86
CA ARG A 216 19.72 -32.50 2.30
C ARG A 216 19.62 -32.38 3.82
N ILE A 217 20.56 -32.93 4.59
CA ILE A 217 20.54 -32.81 6.06
C ILE A 217 20.79 -31.35 6.48
N ASP A 218 19.96 -30.83 7.37
CA ASP A 218 20.20 -29.56 8.04
C ASP A 218 20.90 -29.79 9.38
N ALA A 219 22.23 -29.69 9.36
CA ALA A 219 23.04 -29.83 10.57
C ALA A 219 22.68 -28.80 11.66
N ARG A 220 22.23 -27.59 11.28
CA ARG A 220 21.88 -26.53 12.25
C ARG A 220 20.56 -26.84 12.93
N ALA A 221 19.56 -27.31 12.19
CA ALA A 221 18.30 -27.73 12.78
C ALA A 221 18.47 -28.99 13.62
N TRP A 222 19.28 -29.96 13.16
CA TRP A 222 19.61 -31.15 13.94
C TRP A 222 20.27 -30.79 15.28
N ALA A 223 21.27 -29.90 15.27
CA ALA A 223 21.92 -29.47 16.50
C ALA A 223 20.97 -28.79 17.51
N ARG A 224 19.94 -28.07 17.02
CA ARG A 224 18.96 -27.37 17.88
C ARG A 224 17.88 -28.28 18.43
N LEU A 225 17.39 -29.19 17.61
CA LEU A 225 16.23 -30.04 17.92
C LEU A 225 16.64 -31.41 18.47
N SER A 226 17.93 -31.75 18.43
CA SER A 226 18.49 -33.06 18.81
C SER A 226 17.86 -34.26 18.06
N VAL A 227 17.18 -33.98 16.95
CA VAL A 227 16.57 -34.96 16.05
C VAL A 227 17.07 -34.67 14.63
N PRO A 228 17.53 -35.68 13.86
CA PRO A 228 17.97 -35.48 12.49
C PRO A 228 16.87 -34.80 11.64
N ALA A 229 17.23 -33.73 10.94
CA ALA A 229 16.31 -32.93 10.15
C ALA A 229 16.78 -32.83 8.70
N THR A 230 15.83 -32.97 7.77
CA THR A 230 16.04 -32.81 6.33
C THR A 230 15.50 -31.44 5.90
N LYS A 231 16.27 -30.72 5.07
CA LYS A 231 15.82 -29.52 4.37
C LYS A 231 14.77 -29.89 3.34
N GLU A 232 13.58 -29.35 3.53
CA GLU A 232 12.57 -29.32 2.49
C GLU A 232 12.77 -28.09 1.63
N TYR A 233 12.72 -28.32 0.34
CA TYR A 233 12.68 -27.28 -0.64
C TYR A 233 11.29 -27.30 -1.27
N HIS A 234 10.79 -26.14 -1.69
CA HIS A 234 9.68 -26.15 -2.61
C HIS A 234 10.16 -26.92 -3.84
N ASP A 235 9.49 -28.03 -4.16
CA ASP A 235 9.65 -28.63 -5.46
C ASP A 235 9.15 -27.56 -6.44
N ASP A 236 10.08 -27.03 -7.23
CA ASP A 236 9.77 -26.19 -8.40
C ASP A 236 9.06 -27.09 -9.41
N PHE A 237 7.84 -27.52 -9.09
CA PHE A 237 6.90 -27.94 -10.10
C PHE A 237 6.67 -26.67 -10.92
N ASP A 238 7.34 -26.64 -12.06
CA ASP A 238 7.40 -25.74 -13.22
C ASP A 238 6.08 -25.10 -13.69
N ASN A 239 5.11 -24.88 -12.81
CA ASN A 239 3.92 -24.12 -13.09
C ASN A 239 4.28 -22.66 -12.91
N TYR A 240 4.40 -21.98 -14.04
CA TYR A 240 4.49 -20.52 -14.09
C TYR A 240 3.13 -19.96 -14.49
N THR A 241 2.73 -18.88 -13.83
CA THR A 241 1.53 -18.13 -14.20
C THR A 241 1.89 -16.74 -14.69
N ALA A 242 1.13 -16.27 -15.69
CA ALA A 242 1.09 -14.86 -16.06
C ALA A 242 -0.22 -14.23 -15.58
N LEU A 243 -0.12 -13.01 -15.07
CA LEU A 243 -1.26 -12.16 -14.75
C LEU A 243 -1.36 -11.07 -15.81
N VAL A 244 -2.56 -10.89 -16.35
CA VAL A 244 -2.90 -9.81 -17.28
C VAL A 244 -3.98 -8.98 -16.63
N LEU A 245 -3.65 -7.72 -16.32
CA LEU A 245 -4.55 -6.74 -15.74
C LEU A 245 -4.81 -5.63 -16.77
N ASP A 246 -6.08 -5.46 -17.11
CA ASP A 246 -6.54 -4.34 -17.92
C ASP A 246 -6.66 -3.07 -17.10
N THR A 247 -6.10 -1.99 -17.63
CA THR A 247 -6.17 -0.64 -17.05
C THR A 247 -6.93 0.33 -17.97
N GLY A 248 -7.48 -0.17 -19.07
CA GLY A 248 -8.23 0.57 -20.07
C GLY A 248 -9.63 0.84 -19.58
N VAL A 249 -9.85 2.01 -19.00
CA VAL A 249 -11.19 2.37 -18.53
C VAL A 249 -12.02 2.86 -19.71
N PRO A 250 -13.15 2.22 -20.03
CA PRO A 250 -14.09 2.71 -21.03
C PRO A 250 -14.53 4.15 -20.75
N GLU A 251 -14.74 4.94 -21.79
CA GLU A 251 -15.17 6.35 -21.66
C GLU A 251 -16.46 6.49 -20.85
N ALA A 252 -17.39 5.53 -20.97
CA ALA A 252 -18.65 5.50 -20.22
C ALA A 252 -18.44 5.45 -18.69
N LEU A 253 -17.43 4.71 -18.23
CA LEU A 253 -17.10 4.59 -16.80
C LEU A 253 -16.28 5.79 -16.29
N SER A 254 -15.58 6.48 -17.18
CA SER A 254 -14.77 7.67 -16.86
C SER A 254 -15.61 8.93 -16.59
N GLN A 255 -16.88 8.97 -17.02
CA GLN A 255 -17.76 10.14 -16.89
C GLN A 255 -18.40 10.32 -15.50
N SER A 256 -18.19 9.37 -14.58
CA SER A 256 -18.83 9.37 -13.25
C SER A 256 -18.29 10.43 -12.27
N GLY A 257 -17.32 11.27 -12.69
CA GLY A 257 -16.86 12.46 -11.94
C GLY A 257 -16.13 12.17 -10.62
N SER A 258 -16.04 10.92 -10.19
CA SER A 258 -15.22 10.50 -9.06
C SER A 258 -13.77 10.32 -9.51
N ASN A 259 -12.83 10.85 -8.73
CA ASN A 259 -11.38 10.75 -8.99
C ASN A 259 -10.83 9.30 -8.86
N GLN A 260 -11.73 8.32 -8.70
CA GLN A 260 -11.44 6.91 -8.44
C GLN A 260 -12.46 6.04 -9.18
N ILE A 261 -12.00 5.31 -10.20
CA ILE A 261 -12.83 4.42 -11.00
C ILE A 261 -12.98 3.10 -10.25
N LYS A 262 -14.18 2.85 -9.75
CA LYS A 262 -14.48 1.72 -8.86
C LYS A 262 -14.13 0.37 -9.48
N GLU A 263 -14.39 0.21 -10.77
CA GLU A 263 -14.12 -1.01 -11.54
C GLU A 263 -12.61 -1.28 -11.62
N LEU A 264 -11.80 -0.24 -11.82
CA LEU A 264 -10.34 -0.35 -11.82
C LEU A 264 -9.82 -0.69 -10.42
N GLU A 265 -10.34 -0.08 -9.35
CA GLU A 265 -9.97 -0.46 -7.99
C GLU A 265 -10.30 -1.91 -7.69
N ALA A 266 -11.46 -2.39 -8.14
CA ALA A 266 -11.85 -3.79 -8.04
C ALA A 266 -10.90 -4.68 -8.83
N ALA A 267 -10.51 -4.30 -10.05
CA ALA A 267 -9.57 -5.05 -10.88
C ALA A 267 -8.19 -5.19 -10.23
N VAL A 268 -7.66 -4.09 -9.70
CA VAL A 268 -6.38 -4.10 -8.99
C VAL A 268 -6.47 -4.93 -7.70
N SER A 269 -7.56 -4.79 -6.93
CA SER A 269 -7.83 -5.57 -5.72
C SER A 269 -7.93 -7.07 -6.03
N LEU A 270 -8.66 -7.43 -7.09
CA LEU A 270 -8.79 -8.81 -7.56
C LEU A 270 -7.44 -9.35 -8.02
N CYS A 271 -6.66 -8.59 -8.79
CA CYS A 271 -5.33 -8.99 -9.22
C CYS A 271 -4.39 -9.24 -8.04
N ALA A 272 -4.41 -8.37 -7.03
CA ALA A 272 -3.66 -8.55 -5.81
C ALA A 272 -4.11 -9.80 -5.02
N SER A 273 -5.42 -10.06 -4.99
CA SER A 273 -6.02 -11.23 -4.34
C SER A 273 -5.68 -12.54 -5.04
N VAL A 274 -5.76 -12.56 -6.38
CA VAL A 274 -5.33 -13.67 -7.22
C VAL A 274 -3.85 -13.93 -6.99
N ALA A 275 -3.00 -12.90 -7.11
CA ALA A 275 -1.57 -13.03 -6.90
C ALA A 275 -1.24 -13.61 -5.52
N PHE A 276 -1.90 -13.11 -4.46
CA PHE A 276 -1.72 -13.61 -3.09
C PHE A 276 -2.12 -15.09 -2.96
N SER A 277 -3.25 -15.46 -3.55
CA SER A 277 -3.84 -16.80 -3.41
C SER A 277 -3.05 -17.85 -4.18
N ILE A 278 -2.71 -17.57 -5.44
CA ILE A 278 -1.99 -18.51 -6.31
C ILE A 278 -0.51 -18.58 -5.97
N ASN A 279 0.04 -17.57 -5.28
CA ASN A 279 1.45 -17.56 -4.90
C ASN A 279 1.80 -18.93 -4.31
N HIS A 280 1.00 -19.42 -3.35
CA HIS A 280 1.21 -20.70 -2.66
C HIS A 280 1.35 -21.94 -3.54
N GLU A 281 0.76 -21.94 -4.73
CA GLU A 281 0.64 -23.10 -5.61
C GLU A 281 1.47 -22.95 -6.90
N CYS A 282 1.76 -21.71 -7.33
CA CYS A 282 2.34 -21.41 -8.63
C CYS A 282 3.28 -20.19 -8.56
N LEU A 283 4.32 -20.16 -9.40
CA LEU A 283 5.21 -19.01 -9.50
C LEU A 283 4.70 -18.00 -10.52
N ILE A 284 4.40 -16.78 -10.07
CA ILE A 284 4.04 -15.68 -10.97
C ILE A 284 5.32 -15.17 -11.63
N ASP A 285 5.44 -15.37 -12.95
CA ASP A 285 6.63 -14.95 -13.72
C ASP A 285 6.42 -13.62 -14.42
N LEU A 286 5.18 -13.34 -14.86
CA LEU A 286 4.82 -12.16 -15.62
C LEU A 286 3.61 -11.46 -15.03
N LEU A 287 3.65 -10.13 -15.03
CA LEU A 287 2.51 -9.25 -14.81
C LEU A 287 2.46 -8.24 -15.96
N LEU A 288 1.41 -8.28 -16.75
CA LEU A 288 1.06 -7.21 -17.68
C LEU A 288 0.02 -6.33 -16.98
N ALA A 289 0.36 -5.07 -16.68
CA ALA A 289 -0.57 -4.08 -16.13
C ALA A 289 -0.77 -2.97 -17.16
N GLY A 290 -1.84 -3.07 -17.94
CA GLY A 290 -2.06 -2.18 -19.08
C GLY A 290 -0.94 -2.29 -20.12
N PRO A 291 -0.21 -1.20 -20.43
CA PRO A 291 0.94 -1.25 -21.35
C PRO A 291 2.23 -1.76 -20.70
N ASP A 292 2.28 -1.88 -19.36
CA ASP A 292 3.53 -2.16 -18.65
C ASP A 292 3.70 -3.66 -18.41
N LEU A 293 4.74 -4.24 -19.02
CA LEU A 293 5.11 -5.65 -18.82
C LEU A 293 6.22 -5.78 -17.78
N HIS A 294 5.92 -6.46 -16.67
CA HIS A 294 6.86 -6.76 -15.59
C HIS A 294 7.22 -8.24 -15.55
N GLN A 295 8.51 -8.54 -15.35
CA GLN A 295 9.06 -9.91 -15.32
C GLN A 295 9.77 -10.19 -13.99
N PHE A 296 9.62 -11.42 -13.47
CA PHE A 296 10.08 -11.79 -12.13
C PHE A 296 11.03 -13.00 -12.08
N THR A 297 11.49 -13.50 -13.23
CA THR A 297 12.17 -14.81 -13.43
C THR A 297 13.36 -15.08 -12.50
N ALA A 298 14.04 -14.05 -11.98
CA ALA A 298 15.25 -14.18 -11.15
C ALA A 298 15.03 -13.86 -9.65
N ARG A 299 13.80 -13.69 -9.18
CA ARG A 299 13.52 -13.24 -7.80
C ARG A 299 13.00 -14.37 -6.91
N PRO A 300 13.26 -14.34 -5.59
CA PRO A 300 12.61 -15.24 -4.64
C PRO A 300 11.10 -15.00 -4.57
N ARG A 301 10.31 -16.04 -4.33
CA ARG A 301 8.85 -16.01 -4.36
C ARG A 301 8.22 -14.96 -3.46
N THR A 302 8.70 -14.82 -2.23
CA THR A 302 8.22 -13.79 -1.29
C THR A 302 8.46 -12.38 -1.83
N VAL A 303 9.62 -12.14 -2.43
CA VAL A 303 9.98 -10.87 -3.06
C VAL A 303 9.14 -10.61 -4.33
N ARG A 304 8.72 -11.66 -5.05
CA ARG A 304 7.83 -11.52 -6.22
C ARG A 304 6.47 -10.98 -5.83
N LEU A 305 5.81 -11.63 -4.87
CA LEU A 305 4.47 -11.23 -4.43
C LEU A 305 4.45 -9.79 -3.91
N ASP A 306 5.41 -9.48 -3.05
CA ASP A 306 5.67 -8.15 -2.53
C ASP A 306 5.81 -7.11 -3.64
N LYS A 307 6.60 -7.43 -4.68
CA LYS A 307 6.82 -6.51 -5.80
C LYS A 307 5.59 -6.39 -6.70
N ILE A 308 4.82 -7.46 -6.88
CA ILE A 308 3.54 -7.44 -7.60
C ILE A 308 2.57 -6.48 -6.90
N HIS A 309 2.38 -6.61 -5.58
CA HIS A 309 1.50 -5.71 -4.83
C HIS A 309 1.99 -4.26 -4.84
N GLU A 310 3.30 -4.04 -4.82
CA GLU A 310 3.90 -2.71 -4.95
C GLU A 310 3.67 -2.11 -6.35
N ILE A 311 3.81 -2.89 -7.43
CA ILE A 311 3.49 -2.44 -8.79
C ILE A 311 2.01 -2.08 -8.87
N LEU A 312 1.13 -2.96 -8.38
CA LEU A 312 -0.32 -2.76 -8.35
C LEU A 312 -0.75 -1.53 -7.54
N ALA A 313 0.03 -1.14 -6.53
CA ALA A 313 -0.18 0.10 -5.79
C ALA A 313 -0.06 1.34 -6.68
N GLY A 314 0.84 1.31 -7.67
CA GLY A 314 1.10 2.42 -8.60
C GLY A 314 0.34 2.37 -9.91
N VAL A 315 -0.46 1.32 -10.17
CA VAL A 315 -1.23 1.19 -11.41
C VAL A 315 -2.33 2.26 -11.47
N GLU A 316 -2.33 3.07 -12.53
CA GLU A 316 -3.37 4.06 -12.82
C GLU A 316 -4.15 3.70 -14.09
N SER A 317 -5.26 4.39 -14.35
CA SER A 317 -6.04 4.19 -15.58
C SER A 317 -5.22 4.66 -16.79
N ALA A 318 -5.02 3.79 -17.76
CA ALA A 318 -4.37 4.13 -19.03
C ALA A 318 -5.39 3.98 -20.16
N GLY A 319 -5.75 5.07 -20.82
CA GLY A 319 -6.64 5.05 -21.98
C GLY A 319 -5.90 4.82 -23.29
N GLY A 320 -6.53 4.16 -24.25
CA GLY A 320 -6.07 4.14 -25.66
C GLY A 320 -4.71 3.48 -25.92
N TYR A 321 -4.22 2.62 -25.02
CA TYR A 321 -2.98 1.87 -25.25
C TYR A 321 -3.22 0.68 -26.18
N SER A 322 -2.16 0.27 -26.90
CA SER A 322 -2.20 -0.87 -27.81
C SER A 322 -1.32 -2.00 -27.28
N LEU A 323 -1.85 -3.22 -27.27
CA LEU A 323 -1.11 -4.43 -26.91
C LEU A 323 -0.30 -5.01 -28.07
N GLN A 324 -0.43 -4.47 -29.30
CA GLN A 324 0.29 -4.97 -30.47
C GLN A 324 1.82 -5.06 -30.30
N PRO A 325 2.50 -4.09 -29.68
CA PRO A 325 3.95 -4.17 -29.48
C PRO A 325 4.37 -5.26 -28.49
N ILE A 326 3.49 -5.58 -27.52
CA ILE A 326 3.80 -6.48 -26.39
C ILE A 326 3.38 -7.91 -26.71
N ALA A 327 2.34 -8.10 -27.53
CA ALA A 327 1.83 -9.40 -27.95
C ALA A 327 2.92 -10.37 -28.45
N PRO A 328 3.88 -10.00 -29.32
CA PRO A 328 4.93 -10.93 -29.74
C PRO A 328 5.91 -11.29 -28.61
N ILE A 329 6.18 -10.36 -27.70
CA ILE A 329 7.04 -10.58 -26.53
C ILE A 329 6.38 -11.59 -25.58
N LEU A 330 5.09 -11.39 -25.29
CA LEU A 330 4.28 -12.31 -24.49
C LEU A 330 4.12 -13.67 -25.14
N GLY A 331 3.88 -13.72 -26.45
CA GLY A 331 3.72 -14.96 -27.21
C GLY A 331 4.93 -15.89 -27.08
N ASN A 332 6.15 -15.36 -27.13
CA ASN A 332 7.37 -16.15 -26.93
C ASN A 332 7.47 -16.73 -25.50
N ARG A 333 6.94 -16.01 -24.51
CA ARG A 333 6.99 -16.41 -23.10
C ARG A 333 5.86 -17.35 -22.71
N PHE A 334 4.73 -17.34 -23.42
CA PHE A 334 3.61 -18.25 -23.12
C PHE A 334 3.98 -19.72 -23.26
N TYR A 335 5.00 -20.07 -24.05
CA TYR A 335 5.54 -21.44 -24.10
C TYR A 335 6.21 -21.88 -22.79
N GLU A 336 6.57 -20.93 -21.91
CA GLU A 336 7.16 -21.19 -20.59
C GLU A 336 6.12 -21.10 -19.45
N ILE A 337 4.85 -20.86 -19.78
CA ILE A 337 3.77 -20.57 -18.82
C ILE A 337 2.70 -21.66 -18.90
N SER A 338 2.22 -22.13 -17.75
CA SER A 338 1.15 -23.13 -17.68
C SER A 338 -0.23 -22.49 -17.63
N GLU A 339 -0.36 -21.32 -17.01
CA GLU A 339 -1.65 -20.69 -16.75
C GLU A 339 -1.59 -19.18 -16.93
N VAL A 340 -2.64 -18.61 -17.53
CA VAL A 340 -2.77 -17.16 -17.71
C VAL A 340 -4.10 -16.72 -17.13
N VAL A 341 -4.06 -15.77 -16.20
CA VAL A 341 -5.27 -15.17 -15.62
C VAL A 341 -5.42 -13.77 -16.18
N PHE A 342 -6.52 -13.55 -16.89
CA PHE A 342 -6.91 -12.26 -17.44
C PHE A 342 -7.93 -11.61 -16.51
N ILE A 343 -7.67 -10.37 -16.10
CA ILE A 343 -8.54 -9.54 -15.28
C ILE A 343 -8.82 -8.30 -16.11
N LEU A 344 -10.01 -8.25 -16.69
CA LEU A 344 -10.36 -7.31 -17.75
C LEU A 344 -11.49 -6.36 -17.31
N LEU A 345 -11.45 -5.12 -17.78
CA LEU A 345 -12.54 -4.14 -17.62
C LEU A 345 -13.43 -4.13 -18.86
N SER A 346 -12.84 -4.27 -20.04
CA SER A 346 -13.56 -4.42 -21.31
C SER A 346 -13.10 -5.66 -22.08
N TRP A 347 -14.04 -6.24 -22.82
CA TRP A 347 -13.73 -7.35 -23.71
C TRP A 347 -13.39 -6.83 -25.12
N ASP A 348 -12.09 -6.69 -25.39
CA ASP A 348 -11.60 -6.12 -26.65
C ASP A 348 -10.90 -7.14 -27.56
N LYS A 349 -10.84 -6.80 -28.86
CA LYS A 349 -10.15 -7.60 -29.88
C LYS A 349 -8.68 -7.86 -29.54
N ALA A 350 -8.02 -6.93 -28.86
CA ALA A 350 -6.63 -7.08 -28.43
C ALA A 350 -6.45 -8.23 -27.43
N TYR A 351 -7.30 -8.29 -26.39
CA TYR A 351 -7.28 -9.37 -25.41
C TYR A 351 -7.69 -10.71 -26.00
N ARG A 352 -8.63 -10.71 -26.97
CA ARG A 352 -8.96 -11.91 -27.74
C ARG A 352 -7.74 -12.46 -28.50
N GLN A 353 -6.98 -11.60 -29.17
CA GLN A 353 -5.75 -12.04 -29.84
C GLN A 353 -4.72 -12.60 -28.86
N LEU A 354 -4.59 -11.99 -27.68
CA LEU A 354 -3.68 -12.45 -26.64
C LEU A 354 -4.11 -13.80 -26.05
N LEU A 355 -5.42 -14.00 -25.85
CA LEU A 355 -6.01 -15.27 -25.45
C LEU A 355 -5.74 -16.37 -26.48
N GLU A 356 -5.98 -16.09 -27.77
CA GLU A 356 -5.69 -17.04 -28.86
C GLU A 356 -4.20 -17.39 -28.93
N LEU A 357 -3.29 -16.45 -28.63
CA LEU A 357 -1.86 -16.72 -28.53
C LEU A 357 -1.53 -17.64 -27.34
N ALA A 358 -2.13 -17.38 -26.17
CA ALA A 358 -1.95 -18.22 -24.99
C ALA A 358 -2.48 -19.65 -25.21
N ASP A 359 -3.65 -19.78 -25.81
CA ASP A 359 -4.26 -21.08 -26.11
C ASP A 359 -3.43 -21.88 -27.14
N ARG A 360 -2.88 -21.20 -28.16
CA ARG A 360 -1.96 -21.81 -29.14
C ARG A 360 -0.66 -22.29 -28.49
N ALA A 361 -0.11 -21.53 -27.55
CA ALA A 361 1.06 -21.92 -26.76
C ALA A 361 0.74 -23.08 -25.78
N GLY A 362 -0.56 -23.31 -25.52
CA GLY A 362 -1.03 -24.38 -24.66
C GLY A 362 -1.23 -24.00 -23.20
N CYS A 363 -1.34 -22.70 -22.90
CA CYS A 363 -1.71 -22.24 -21.58
C CYS A 363 -3.15 -22.65 -21.24
N HIS A 364 -3.44 -22.82 -19.95
CA HIS A 364 -4.82 -22.74 -19.46
C HIS A 364 -5.16 -21.28 -19.21
N SER A 365 -6.23 -20.78 -19.84
CA SER A 365 -6.62 -19.38 -19.74
C SER A 365 -7.89 -19.25 -18.89
N THR A 366 -7.83 -18.39 -17.87
CA THR A 366 -8.96 -18.00 -17.03
C THR A 366 -9.25 -16.52 -17.26
N VAL A 367 -10.48 -16.17 -17.62
CA VAL A 367 -10.87 -14.78 -17.91
C VAL A 367 -11.88 -14.31 -16.88
N LEU A 368 -11.50 -13.27 -16.13
CA LEU A 368 -12.31 -12.60 -15.13
C LEU A 368 -12.64 -11.21 -15.65
N LEU A 369 -13.92 -10.98 -15.94
CA LEU A 369 -14.42 -9.72 -16.48
C LEU A 369 -15.16 -8.96 -15.38
N ILE A 370 -14.79 -7.70 -15.19
CA ILE A 370 -15.30 -6.86 -14.10
C ILE A 370 -16.33 -5.90 -14.66
N GLY A 371 -17.55 -6.01 -14.15
CA GLY A 371 -18.67 -5.20 -14.60
C GLY A 371 -20.00 -5.92 -14.38
N GLU A 372 -21.09 -5.17 -14.52
CA GLU A 372 -22.42 -5.74 -14.44
C GLU A 372 -22.77 -6.42 -15.79
N PRO A 373 -23.35 -7.63 -15.78
CA PRO A 373 -23.60 -8.42 -16.99
C PRO A 373 -24.53 -7.73 -18.01
N GLY A 374 -25.25 -6.67 -17.61
CA GLY A 374 -26.17 -5.90 -18.45
C GLY A 374 -25.59 -4.64 -19.12
N GLU A 375 -24.41 -4.16 -18.73
CA GLU A 375 -23.87 -2.87 -19.21
C GLU A 375 -22.83 -2.98 -20.32
N MET A 376 -22.53 -4.20 -20.78
CA MET A 376 -21.45 -4.40 -21.75
C MET A 376 -21.81 -3.97 -23.18
N HIS A 377 -21.03 -3.02 -23.70
CA HIS A 377 -20.87 -2.76 -25.13
C HIS A 377 -19.81 -3.71 -25.70
N GLY A 378 -20.26 -4.80 -26.32
CA GLY A 378 -19.39 -5.80 -26.96
C GLY A 378 -20.20 -7.03 -27.38
N ASP A 379 -19.71 -7.76 -28.37
CA ASP A 379 -20.37 -8.87 -29.06
C ASP A 379 -20.76 -10.03 -28.11
N GLN A 380 -21.94 -9.92 -27.49
CA GLN A 380 -22.48 -10.84 -26.48
C GLN A 380 -22.57 -12.29 -26.97
N ASP A 381 -22.72 -12.50 -28.28
CA ASP A 381 -22.86 -13.82 -28.89
C ASP A 381 -21.57 -14.67 -28.85
N HIS A 382 -20.41 -14.03 -28.73
CA HIS A 382 -19.12 -14.72 -28.65
C HIS A 382 -18.66 -14.98 -27.22
N VAL A 383 -19.02 -14.13 -26.26
CA VAL A 383 -18.69 -14.31 -24.83
C VAL A 383 -19.30 -15.63 -24.31
N ASN A 384 -20.52 -15.95 -24.75
CA ASN A 384 -21.21 -17.20 -24.39
C ASN A 384 -20.59 -18.48 -24.98
N ARG A 385 -19.72 -18.40 -26.00
CA ARG A 385 -19.08 -19.58 -26.61
C ARG A 385 -17.75 -19.98 -25.97
N THR A 386 -17.13 -19.08 -25.20
CA THR A 386 -15.89 -19.36 -24.45
C THR A 386 -16.26 -19.81 -23.05
N SER A 387 -16.08 -21.11 -22.76
CA SER A 387 -16.54 -21.78 -21.53
C SER A 387 -15.88 -21.33 -20.21
N ASN A 388 -15.03 -20.29 -20.20
CA ASN A 388 -14.20 -19.89 -19.07
C ASN A 388 -14.25 -18.38 -18.73
N ILE A 389 -15.22 -17.62 -19.24
CA ILE A 389 -15.39 -16.19 -18.86
C ILE A 389 -16.29 -16.11 -17.62
N GLN A 390 -15.77 -15.52 -16.55
CA GLN A 390 -16.53 -15.26 -15.32
C GLN A 390 -16.74 -13.77 -15.13
N PHE A 391 -17.99 -13.38 -14.87
CA PHE A 391 -18.36 -12.02 -14.55
C PHE A 391 -18.32 -11.81 -13.04
N LEU A 392 -17.69 -10.72 -12.60
CA LEU A 392 -17.58 -10.36 -11.19
C LEU A 392 -18.01 -8.91 -10.98
N SER A 393 -18.91 -8.70 -10.02
CA SER A 393 -19.35 -7.35 -9.66
C SER A 393 -18.24 -6.62 -8.88
N PRO A 394 -17.95 -5.34 -9.19
CA PRO A 394 -16.97 -4.54 -8.45
C PRO A 394 -17.21 -4.50 -6.94
N ASP A 395 -18.47 -4.45 -6.52
CA ASP A 395 -18.84 -4.38 -5.10
C ASP A 395 -18.52 -5.67 -4.34
N GLU A 396 -18.73 -6.82 -4.96
CA GLU A 396 -18.45 -8.12 -4.34
C GLU A 396 -16.94 -8.33 -4.15
N ILE A 397 -16.13 -7.84 -5.10
CA ILE A 397 -14.67 -7.85 -5.02
C ILE A 397 -14.20 -6.94 -3.88
N LEU A 398 -14.63 -5.67 -3.87
CA LEU A 398 -14.15 -4.68 -2.90
C LEU A 398 -14.60 -4.99 -1.47
N THR A 399 -15.76 -5.63 -1.29
CA THR A 399 -16.23 -6.10 0.02
C THR A 399 -15.62 -7.44 0.46
N GLY A 400 -14.82 -8.10 -0.40
CA GLY A 400 -14.20 -9.39 -0.10
C GLY A 400 -15.21 -10.54 0.05
N ARG A 401 -16.38 -10.42 -0.57
CA ARG A 401 -17.45 -11.45 -0.51
C ARG A 401 -17.14 -12.65 -1.39
N ILE A 402 -16.35 -12.45 -2.44
CA ILE A 402 -15.86 -13.54 -3.30
C ILE A 402 -14.84 -14.34 -2.51
N LYS A 403 -15.13 -15.63 -2.31
CA LYS A 403 -14.23 -16.58 -1.63
C LYS A 403 -13.77 -17.71 -2.55
N ARG A 404 -14.42 -17.86 -3.70
CA ARG A 404 -14.15 -18.92 -4.68
C ARG A 404 -14.44 -18.40 -6.08
N LEU A 405 -13.51 -18.66 -6.99
CA LEU A 405 -13.64 -18.48 -8.43
C LEU A 405 -13.86 -19.84 -9.10
#